data_AF-A0A3N5PFX1-F1
#
_entry.id   AF-A0A3N5PFX1-F1
#
_cell.length_a   1.000
_cell.length_b   1.000
_cell.length_c   1.000
_cell.angle_alpha   90.00
_cell.angle_beta   90.00
_cell.angle_gamma   90.00
#
_symmetry.space_group_name_H-M   'P 1'
#
loop_
_entity.id
_entity.type
_entity.pdbx_description
1 polymer ?
#
loop_
_entity_poly.entity_id
_entity_poly.type
_entity_poly.pdbx_seq_one_letter_code
_entity_poly.pdbx_strand_id
1 'polypeptide(L)'
;MRYAVILAGGAGKRLWPLSRLNRPKQLLPLIAGKSLLSMAVERLQGTFPDENILVVTNAEYAPEIAKALPMLRPENIIGEPEGRDTANAVALATAVLMGRDPHAPMAVLTADHAIR
;
A
#
# COMPACT_ATOMS: atom_id res chain seq x y z
N MET A 1 14.90 -2.71 12.96
CA MET A 1 14.94 -2.60 11.48
C MET A 1 14.21 -1.32 11.05
N ARG A 2 14.18 -0.94 9.77
CA ARG A 2 13.34 0.19 9.30
C ARG A 2 12.26 -0.37 8.39
N TYR A 3 11.05 0.15 8.52
CA TYR A 3 9.91 -0.27 7.71
C TYR A 3 9.38 0.87 6.86
N ALA A 4 8.81 0.52 5.72
CA ALA A 4 8.06 1.45 4.90
C ALA A 4 6.61 0.97 4.80
N VAL A 5 5.66 1.89 5.00
CA VAL A 5 4.22 1.63 4.92
C VAL A 5 3.63 2.48 3.82
N ILE A 6 3.03 1.83 2.82
CA ILE A 6 2.30 2.48 1.74
C ILE A 6 0.80 2.43 2.04
N LEU A 7 0.14 3.59 2.05
CA LEU A 7 -1.30 3.72 2.23
C LEU A 7 -2.02 3.68 0.88
N ALA A 8 -2.87 2.68 0.69
CA ALA A 8 -3.52 2.32 -0.58
C ALA A 8 -5.07 2.18 -0.48
N GLY A 9 -5.72 2.78 0.52
CA GLY A 9 -7.17 2.56 0.78
C GLY A 9 -8.19 3.30 -0.11
N GLY A 10 -7.79 4.32 -0.88
CA GLY A 10 -8.76 5.16 -1.60
C GLY A 10 -9.49 4.47 -2.77
N ALA A 11 -10.83 4.46 -2.76
CA ALA A 11 -11.67 3.83 -3.81
C ALA A 11 -11.59 4.48 -5.21
N GLY A 12 -11.04 5.70 -5.32
CA GLY A 12 -10.75 6.31 -6.62
C GLY A 12 -11.92 6.84 -7.42
N LYS A 13 -13.08 7.12 -6.81
CA LYS A 13 -14.34 7.54 -7.46
C LYS A 13 -14.21 8.60 -8.58
N ARG A 14 -13.24 9.53 -8.47
CA ARG A 14 -12.96 10.58 -9.46
C ARG A 14 -12.34 10.08 -10.76
N LEU A 15 -11.75 8.89 -10.75
CA LEU A 15 -11.17 8.22 -11.91
C LEU A 15 -12.17 7.27 -12.58
N TRP A 16 -13.46 7.32 -12.22
CA TRP A 16 -14.48 6.64 -13.02
C TRP A 16 -14.47 7.22 -14.44
N PRO A 17 -14.55 6.41 -15.52
CA PRO A 17 -14.86 4.98 -15.55
C PRO A 17 -13.64 4.04 -15.44
N LEU A 18 -12.43 4.54 -15.20
CA LEU A 18 -11.24 3.69 -15.08
C LEU A 18 -11.24 2.91 -13.76
N SER A 19 -11.57 3.56 -12.64
CA SER A 19 -11.73 2.89 -11.34
C SER A 19 -13.05 2.13 -11.27
N ARG A 20 -13.01 0.92 -10.73
CA ARG A 20 -14.16 0.04 -10.47
C ARG A 20 -14.08 -0.50 -9.04
N LEU A 21 -15.16 -1.06 -8.52
CA LEU A 21 -15.15 -1.75 -7.22
C LEU A 21 -14.02 -2.79 -7.16
N ASN A 22 -13.92 -3.63 -8.18
CA ASN A 22 -12.90 -4.69 -8.24
C ASN A 22 -11.57 -4.22 -8.87
N ARG A 23 -11.39 -2.90 -9.08
CA ARG A 23 -10.18 -2.32 -9.68
C ARG A 23 -9.91 -0.94 -9.04
N PRO A 24 -9.26 -0.91 -7.87
CA PRO A 24 -9.01 0.33 -7.14
C PRO A 24 -8.03 1.22 -7.90
N LYS A 25 -8.08 2.55 -7.66
CA LYS A 25 -7.28 3.53 -8.42
C LYS A 25 -5.78 3.26 -8.39
N GLN A 26 -5.30 2.71 -7.28
CA GLN A 26 -3.90 2.45 -6.98
C GLN A 26 -3.31 1.43 -7.95
N LEU A 27 -4.15 0.54 -8.49
CA LEU A 27 -3.80 -0.50 -9.45
C LEU A 27 -4.08 -0.09 -10.91
N LEU A 28 -4.52 1.15 -11.15
CA LEU A 28 -4.70 1.64 -12.52
C LEU A 28 -3.35 1.96 -13.16
N PRO A 29 -3.06 1.46 -14.38
CA PRO A 29 -1.80 1.70 -15.07
C PRO A 29 -1.75 3.12 -15.66
N LEU A 30 -1.54 4.13 -14.80
CA LEU A 30 -1.68 5.54 -15.17
C LEU A 30 -0.43 6.14 -15.80
N ILE A 31 0.78 5.64 -15.47
CA ILE A 31 2.04 6.24 -15.91
C ILE A 31 2.92 5.17 -16.54
N ALA A 32 3.25 5.33 -17.82
CA ALA A 32 4.10 4.40 -18.57
C ALA A 32 3.69 2.92 -18.43
N GLY A 33 2.38 2.65 -18.38
CA GLY A 33 1.83 1.30 -18.20
C GLY A 33 1.92 0.74 -16.77
N LYS A 34 2.50 1.46 -15.82
CA LYS A 34 2.60 1.06 -14.41
C LYS A 34 1.54 1.70 -13.55
N SER A 35 1.14 0.96 -12.51
CA SER A 35 0.25 1.49 -11.49
C SER A 35 0.99 2.41 -10.52
N LEU A 36 0.29 3.40 -9.95
CA LEU A 36 0.90 4.31 -8.97
C LEU A 36 1.41 3.54 -7.73
N LEU A 37 0.71 2.47 -7.34
CA LEU A 37 1.17 1.58 -6.27
C LEU A 37 2.44 0.82 -6.65
N SER A 38 2.51 0.25 -7.86
CA SER A 38 3.71 -0.44 -8.34
C SER A 38 4.90 0.52 -8.34
N MET A 39 4.72 1.74 -8.85
CA MET A 39 5.75 2.77 -8.82
C MET A 39 6.15 3.16 -7.40
N ALA A 40 5.20 3.22 -6.46
CA ALA A 40 5.49 3.52 -5.06
C ALA A 40 6.35 2.43 -4.40
N VAL A 41 6.08 1.16 -4.68
CA VAL A 41 6.88 0.03 -4.21
C VAL A 41 8.27 0.03 -4.84
N GLU A 42 8.35 0.20 -6.17
CA GLU A 42 9.63 0.25 -6.89
C GLU A 42 10.58 1.32 -6.34
N ARG A 43 10.07 2.49 -5.93
CA ARG A 43 10.88 3.55 -5.31
C ARG A 43 11.49 3.15 -3.96
N LEU A 44 10.89 2.17 -3.27
CA LEU A 44 11.39 1.69 -1.98
C LEU A 44 12.42 0.57 -2.14
N GLN A 45 12.39 -0.14 -3.27
CA GLN A 45 13.34 -1.21 -3.57
C GLN A 45 14.78 -0.66 -3.55
N GLY A 46 15.68 -1.43 -2.95
CA GLY A 46 17.08 -1.02 -2.73
C GLY A 46 17.28 -0.10 -1.52
N THR A 47 16.23 0.53 -0.98
CA THR A 47 16.28 1.28 0.29
C THR A 47 15.74 0.46 1.46
N PHE A 48 14.67 -0.29 1.22
CA PHE A 48 14.06 -1.21 2.18
C PHE A 48 14.10 -2.64 1.62
N PRO A 49 14.40 -3.66 2.43
CA PRO A 49 14.14 -5.05 2.08
C PRO A 49 12.64 -5.27 1.79
N ASP A 50 12.31 -6.15 0.84
CA ASP A 50 10.92 -6.43 0.46
C ASP A 50 10.10 -6.93 1.66
N GLU A 51 10.73 -7.67 2.59
CA GLU A 51 10.10 -8.14 3.82
C GLU A 51 9.71 -7.01 4.80
N ASN A 52 10.24 -5.80 4.61
CA ASN A 52 10.00 -4.61 5.43
C ASN A 52 9.15 -3.54 4.72
N ILE A 53 8.64 -3.83 3.53
CA ILE A 53 7.66 -2.99 2.83
C ILE A 53 6.27 -3.54 3.12
N LEU A 54 5.40 -2.71 3.69
CA LEU A 54 4.02 -3.03 4.00
C LEU A 54 3.08 -2.15 3.18
N VAL A 55 1.91 -2.70 2.84
CA VAL A 55 0.83 -1.99 2.16
C VAL A 55 -0.41 -2.07 3.04
N VAL A 56 -0.99 -0.93 3.38
CA VAL A 56 -2.28 -0.84 4.07
C VAL A 56 -3.34 -0.48 3.06
N THR A 57 -4.38 -1.28 2.96
CA THR A 57 -5.44 -1.13 1.96
C THR A 57 -6.79 -1.54 2.55
N ASN A 58 -7.90 -1.27 1.87
CA ASN A 58 -9.16 -1.96 2.18
C ASN A 58 -8.98 -3.49 1.99
N ALA A 59 -9.50 -4.29 2.93
CA ALA A 59 -9.45 -5.75 2.90
C ALA A 59 -9.99 -6.36 1.60
N GLU A 60 -11.01 -5.73 0.99
CA GLU A 60 -11.56 -6.15 -0.31
C GLU A 60 -10.53 -6.09 -1.46
N TYR A 61 -9.54 -5.20 -1.35
CA TYR A 61 -8.49 -5.00 -2.37
C TYR A 61 -7.23 -5.81 -2.12
N ALA A 62 -7.06 -6.37 -0.91
CA ALA A 62 -5.86 -7.12 -0.54
C ALA A 62 -5.51 -8.25 -1.54
N PRO A 63 -6.47 -9.06 -2.03
CA PRO A 63 -6.18 -10.10 -3.03
C PRO A 63 -5.65 -9.54 -4.36
N GLU A 64 -6.21 -8.43 -4.84
CA GLU A 64 -5.77 -7.80 -6.09
C GLU A 64 -4.40 -7.14 -5.96
N ILE A 65 -4.13 -6.54 -4.79
CA ILE A 65 -2.79 -5.99 -4.47
C ILE A 65 -1.75 -7.11 -4.39
N ALA A 66 -2.07 -8.24 -3.76
CA ALA A 66 -1.16 -9.38 -3.68
C ALA A 66 -0.80 -9.94 -5.07
N LYS A 67 -1.78 -10.02 -5.98
CA LYS A 67 -1.54 -10.40 -7.39
C LYS A 67 -0.65 -9.39 -8.11
N ALA A 68 -0.85 -8.09 -7.87
CA ALA A 68 -0.11 -7.02 -8.53
C ALA A 68 1.32 -6.84 -7.99
N LEU A 69 1.59 -7.28 -6.76
CA LEU A 69 2.86 -7.11 -6.06
C LEU A 69 3.38 -8.46 -5.51
N PRO A 70 3.75 -9.42 -6.38
CA PRO A 70 4.13 -10.77 -5.96
C PRO A 70 5.45 -10.83 -5.17
N MET A 71 6.24 -9.75 -5.18
CA MET A 71 7.44 -9.63 -4.34
C MET A 71 7.12 -9.41 -2.85
N LEU A 72 5.92 -8.89 -2.54
CA LEU A 72 5.52 -8.67 -1.16
C LEU A 72 4.94 -9.94 -0.55
N ARG A 73 5.34 -10.23 0.68
CA ARG A 73 4.76 -11.32 1.45
C ARG A 73 3.28 -11.02 1.74
N PRO A 74 2.36 -12.01 1.69
CA PRO A 74 0.95 -11.78 1.99
C PRO A 74 0.71 -11.11 3.36
N GLU A 75 1.52 -11.46 4.36
CA GLU A 75 1.47 -10.85 5.70
C GLU A 75 1.86 -9.36 5.75
N ASN A 76 2.46 -8.82 4.69
CA ASN A 76 2.78 -7.40 4.57
C ASN A 76 1.67 -6.60 3.91
N ILE A 77 0.59 -7.24 3.45
CA ILE A 77 -0.59 -6.58 2.90
C ILE A 77 -1.66 -6.58 3.98
N ILE A 78 -1.83 -5.44 4.63
CA ILE A 78 -2.75 -5.23 5.74
C ILE A 78 -4.09 -4.75 5.18
N GLY A 79 -5.12 -5.57 5.39
CA GLY A 79 -6.50 -5.23 5.04
C GLY A 79 -7.22 -4.49 6.16
N GLU A 80 -7.54 -3.23 5.95
CA GLU A 80 -8.48 -2.45 6.76
C GLU A 80 -9.90 -3.00 6.56
N PRO A 81 -10.62 -3.31 7.65
CA PRO A 81 -12.00 -3.79 7.54
C PRO A 81 -12.95 -2.70 7.02
N GLU A 82 -12.61 -1.44 7.25
CA GLU A 82 -13.36 -0.28 6.82
C GLU A 82 -12.39 0.89 6.61
N GLY A 83 -12.68 1.75 5.62
CA GLY A 83 -11.91 2.97 5.41
C GLY A 83 -12.15 3.98 6.53
N ARG A 84 -11.11 4.29 7.31
CA ARG A 84 -11.16 5.21 8.46
C ARG A 84 -10.12 6.34 8.36
N ASP A 85 -9.82 6.80 7.15
CA ASP A 85 -8.81 7.84 6.88
C ASP A 85 -7.37 7.48 7.30
N THR A 86 -6.45 8.41 7.05
CA THR A 86 -5.00 8.18 7.14
C THR A 86 -4.53 7.86 8.55
N ALA A 87 -5.04 8.54 9.58
CA ALA A 87 -4.58 8.34 10.96
C ALA A 87 -4.84 6.90 11.45
N ASN A 88 -6.01 6.34 11.13
CA ASN A 88 -6.35 4.97 11.51
C ASN A 88 -5.54 3.94 10.71
N ALA A 89 -5.31 4.18 9.43
CA ALA A 89 -4.45 3.31 8.61
C ALA A 89 -3.01 3.26 9.17
N VAL A 90 -2.46 4.41 9.59
CA VAL A 90 -1.14 4.49 10.23
C VAL A 90 -1.15 3.80 11.60
N ALA A 91 -2.20 3.99 12.40
CA ALA A 91 -2.33 3.34 13.70
C ALA A 91 -2.38 1.81 13.57
N LEU A 92 -3.13 1.30 12.60
CA LEU A 92 -3.22 -0.13 12.29
C LEU A 92 -1.85 -0.70 11.88
N ALA A 93 -1.15 -0.03 10.96
CA ALA A 93 0.20 -0.44 10.56
C ALA A 93 1.17 -0.45 11.74
N THR A 94 1.09 0.57 12.59
CA THR A 94 1.91 0.68 13.81
C THR A 94 1.62 -0.48 14.76
N ALA A 95 0.35 -0.81 15.01
CA ALA A 95 -0.02 -1.92 15.88
C ALA A 95 0.50 -3.27 15.35
N VAL A 96 0.46 -3.48 14.03
CA VAL A 96 1.04 -4.68 13.39
C VAL A 96 2.56 -4.71 13.56
N LEU A 97 3.24 -3.57 13.36
CA LEU A 97 4.69 -3.47 13.52
C LEU A 97 5.12 -3.63 14.98
N MET A 98 4.34 -3.19 15.96
CA MET A 98 4.64 -3.40 17.38
C MET A 98 4.78 -4.88 17.74
N GLY A 99 4.05 -5.78 17.06
CA GLY A 99 4.21 -7.23 17.24
C GLY A 99 5.47 -7.81 16.59
N ARG A 100 6.15 -7.05 15.71
CA ARG A 100 7.33 -7.48 14.95
C ARG A 100 8.62 -6.84 15.47
N ASP A 101 8.61 -5.52 15.64
CA ASP A 101 9.72 -4.71 16.13
C ASP A 101 9.15 -3.42 16.78
N PRO A 102 8.96 -3.41 18.12
CA PRO A 102 8.35 -2.30 18.86
C PRO A 102 9.07 -0.95 18.74
N HIS A 103 10.33 -0.96 18.33
CA HIS A 103 11.18 0.24 18.27
C HIS A 103 11.55 0.63 16.84
N ALA A 104 10.93 -0.01 15.85
CA ALA A 104 11.29 0.23 14.47
C ALA A 104 10.84 1.63 14.00
N PRO A 105 11.73 2.44 13.41
CA PRO A 105 11.30 3.59 12.63
C PRO A 105 10.47 3.13 11.42
N MET A 106 9.37 3.85 11.18
CA MET A 106 8.43 3.61 10.09
C MET A 106 8.35 4.85 9.19
N ALA A 107 8.62 4.68 7.91
CA ALA A 107 8.33 5.69 6.89
C ALA A 107 6.91 5.47 6.33
N VAL A 108 6.09 6.52 6.27
CA VAL A 108 4.72 6.44 5.74
C VAL A 108 4.64 7.16 4.39
N LEU A 109 4.08 6.49 3.39
CA LEU A 109 3.93 6.98 2.02
C LEU A 109 2.51 6.76 1.53
N THR A 110 2.04 7.61 0.62
CA THR A 110 0.78 7.39 -0.10
C THR A 110 1.02 6.67 -1.43
N ALA A 111 0.10 5.80 -1.83
CA ALA A 111 0.21 5.01 -3.06
C ALA A 111 -0.10 5.80 -4.35
N ASP A 112 -0.66 7.01 -4.25
CA ASP A 112 -1.27 7.73 -5.36
C ASP A 112 -0.57 9.05 -5.73
N HIS A 113 0.66 9.24 -5.28
CA HIS A 113 1.52 10.36 -5.71
C HIS A 113 2.44 9.95 -6.86
N ALA A 114 2.51 10.81 -7.88
CA ALA A 114 3.53 10.73 -8.92
C ALA A 114 4.76 11.55 -8.50
N ILE A 115 5.89 10.88 -8.33
CA ILE A 115 7.16 11.47 -7.90
C ILE A 115 8.19 11.14 -8.97
N ARG A 116 8.93 12.16 -9.44
CA ARG A 116 10.01 12.06 -10.44
C ARG A 116 11.35 12.40 -9.79
#